data_AF-A0A149U440-F1
#
_entry.id   AF-A0A149U440-F1
#
_cell.length_a   1.000
_cell.length_b   1.000
_cell.length_c   1.000
_cell.angle_alpha   90.00
_cell.angle_beta   90.00
_cell.angle_gamma   90.00
#
_symmetry.space_group_name_H-M   'P 1'
#
loop_
_entity.id
_entity.type
_entity.pdbx_description
1 polymer ?
#
loop_
_entity_poly.entity_id
_entity_poly.type
_entity_poly.pdbx_seq_one_letter_code
_entity_poly.pdbx_strand_id
1 'polypeptide(L)'
;MTTLSLMLCAASGLVSTAHAQDAGTTFHELKSYLGSDLPVATAKDDAVLRHVPDLEKTAHGYKNACGNRNRIGVLHLDLGGVLQGATVTYDPDSCWGQTGGELTVLDRNNRVVWHNGAVDITILSTTQDGVHDLSFGQPGSTQPVWRWDGPTHQYKFLKTFQG
;
A
#
# COMPACT_ATOMS: atom_id res chain seq x y z
N MET A 1 -22.99 46.93 -56.77
CA MET A 1 -23.10 45.99 -55.63
C MET A 1 -22.14 44.87 -55.96
N THR A 2 -21.01 44.66 -55.28
CA THR A 2 -20.83 44.49 -53.83
C THR A 2 -19.37 44.79 -53.43
N THR A 3 -19.23 45.45 -52.29
CA THR A 3 -18.12 45.47 -51.30
C THR A 3 -17.66 44.03 -50.91
N LEU A 4 -16.56 43.71 -50.23
CA LEU A 4 -15.60 44.41 -49.36
C LEU A 4 -14.32 43.53 -49.24
N SER A 5 -13.20 44.16 -48.89
CA SER A 5 -11.93 43.57 -48.45
C SER A 5 -12.00 42.73 -47.17
N LEU A 6 -10.93 41.96 -46.92
CA LEU A 6 -10.02 42.01 -45.75
C LEU A 6 -9.77 40.67 -44.98
N MET A 7 -8.46 40.40 -44.84
CA MET A 7 -7.73 39.92 -43.65
C MET A 7 -7.65 38.44 -43.23
N LEU A 8 -6.41 37.95 -43.34
CA LEU A 8 -5.61 37.13 -42.40
C LEU A 8 -6.25 36.65 -41.09
N CYS A 9 -6.00 35.38 -40.76
CA CYS A 9 -5.34 35.01 -39.50
C CYS A 9 -4.69 33.63 -39.62
N ALA A 10 -3.36 33.61 -39.63
CA ALA A 10 -2.56 32.41 -39.45
C ALA A 10 -2.70 31.94 -38.00
N ALA A 11 -3.45 30.86 -37.77
CA ALA A 11 -3.46 30.19 -36.48
C ALA A 11 -2.25 29.25 -36.42
N SER A 12 -1.09 29.80 -36.06
CA SER A 12 0.02 29.02 -35.54
C SER A 12 -0.45 28.40 -34.22
N GLY A 13 -0.97 27.18 -34.29
CA GLY A 13 -1.26 26.36 -33.13
C GLY A 13 0.05 26.09 -32.39
N LEU A 14 0.36 26.93 -31.41
CA LEU A 14 1.30 26.59 -30.36
C LEU A 14 0.74 25.34 -29.69
N VAL A 15 1.26 24.19 -30.10
CA VAL A 15 1.17 22.97 -29.32
C VAL A 15 1.92 23.30 -28.04
N SER A 16 1.19 23.72 -27.01
CA SER A 16 1.70 23.71 -25.66
C SER A 16 2.06 22.26 -25.38
N THR A 17 3.33 21.92 -25.55
CA THR A 17 3.91 20.82 -24.81
C THR A 17 3.67 21.20 -23.35
N ALA A 18 2.62 20.62 -22.76
CA ALA A 18 2.52 20.57 -21.32
C ALA A 18 3.74 19.77 -20.89
N HIS A 19 4.85 20.46 -20.62
CA HIS A 19 5.89 19.94 -19.78
C HIS A 19 5.19 19.72 -18.45
N ALA A 20 4.72 18.50 -18.22
CA ALA A 20 4.45 18.01 -16.87
C ALA A 20 5.81 18.07 -16.17
N GLN A 21 6.12 19.25 -15.62
CA GLN A 21 7.12 19.41 -14.60
C GLN A 21 6.60 18.54 -13.46
N ASP A 22 7.24 17.39 -13.28
CA ASP A 22 7.10 16.55 -12.10
C ASP A 22 7.47 17.42 -10.89
N ALA A 23 6.49 18.15 -10.39
CA ALA A 23 6.55 18.81 -9.12
C ALA A 23 6.67 17.68 -8.10
N GLY A 24 7.91 17.39 -7.71
CA GLY A 24 8.29 16.24 -6.91
C GLY A 24 7.27 15.99 -5.82
N THR A 25 6.54 14.87 -5.95
CA THR A 25 5.52 14.50 -4.97
C THR A 25 6.18 14.37 -3.60
N THR A 26 5.86 15.28 -2.69
CA THR A 26 6.29 15.20 -1.29
C THR A 26 5.39 14.20 -0.58
N PHE A 27 6.00 13.16 -0.01
CA PHE A 27 5.30 12.23 0.85
C PHE A 27 5.31 12.77 2.27
N HIS A 28 4.13 12.87 2.87
CA HIS A 28 3.99 13.18 4.28
C HIS A 28 3.41 11.96 4.98
N GLU A 29 4.06 11.52 6.06
CA GLU A 29 3.51 10.50 6.94
C GLU A 29 2.26 11.04 7.63
N LEU A 30 1.17 10.29 7.55
CA LEU A 30 -0.02 10.51 8.37
C LEU A 30 0.05 9.72 9.66
N LYS A 31 0.46 8.45 9.55
CA LYS A 31 0.53 7.52 10.68
C LYS A 31 1.40 6.32 10.35
N SER A 32 2.24 5.91 11.28
CA SER A 32 3.00 4.66 11.22
C SER A 32 2.60 3.68 12.31
N TYR A 33 2.74 2.40 12.01
CA TYR A 33 2.52 1.28 12.93
C TYR A 33 3.67 0.30 12.81
N LEU A 34 4.38 0.10 13.92
CA LEU A 34 5.38 -0.95 14.03
C LEU A 34 4.69 -2.32 14.08
N GLY A 35 5.16 -3.28 13.27
CA GLY A 35 4.57 -4.61 13.20
C GLY A 35 4.52 -5.32 14.56
N SER A 36 5.58 -5.19 15.36
CA SER A 36 5.68 -5.77 16.70
C SER A 36 4.68 -5.22 17.71
N ASP A 37 4.11 -4.04 17.43
CA ASP A 37 3.22 -3.34 18.34
C ASP A 37 1.74 -3.53 17.96
N LEU A 38 1.47 -4.26 16.89
CA LEU A 38 0.10 -4.54 16.48
C LEU A 38 -0.62 -5.39 17.54
N PRO A 39 -1.92 -5.12 17.81
CA PRO A 39 -2.71 -5.93 18.71
C PRO A 39 -2.68 -7.41 18.31
N VAL A 40 -2.52 -8.29 19.29
CA VAL A 40 -2.52 -9.73 19.04
C VAL A 40 -3.90 -10.17 18.53
N ALA A 41 -3.90 -10.98 17.49
CA ALA A 41 -5.10 -11.54 16.90
C ALA A 41 -5.97 -12.26 17.95
N THR A 42 -7.28 -12.11 17.78
CA THR A 42 -8.32 -12.74 18.58
C THR A 42 -9.13 -13.74 17.73
N ALA A 43 -10.08 -14.43 18.35
CA ALA A 43 -10.98 -15.32 17.64
C ALA A 43 -11.83 -14.62 16.56
N LYS A 44 -12.04 -13.29 16.66
CA LYS A 44 -12.78 -12.51 15.66
C LYS A 44 -12.03 -12.38 14.34
N ASP A 45 -10.71 -12.49 14.40
CA ASP A 45 -9.82 -12.29 13.25
C ASP A 45 -9.63 -13.57 12.43
N ASP A 46 -10.22 -14.68 12.87
CA ASP A 46 -10.06 -16.00 12.24
C ASP A 46 -10.48 -15.99 10.77
N ALA A 47 -11.50 -15.22 10.42
CA ALA A 47 -11.94 -15.08 9.03
C ALA A 47 -10.85 -14.44 8.15
N VAL A 48 -10.13 -13.44 8.65
CA VAL A 48 -9.05 -12.76 7.92
C VAL A 48 -7.82 -13.66 7.84
N LEU A 49 -7.42 -14.26 8.97
CA LEU A 49 -6.18 -15.03 9.09
C LEU A 49 -6.12 -16.25 8.16
N ARG A 50 -7.28 -16.80 7.76
CA ARG A 50 -7.36 -17.90 6.77
C ARG A 50 -6.93 -17.50 5.35
N HIS A 51 -6.87 -16.20 5.06
CA HIS A 51 -6.45 -15.69 3.76
C HIS A 51 -5.02 -15.14 3.77
N VAL A 52 -4.38 -15.08 4.94
CA VAL A 52 -2.98 -14.67 5.05
C VAL A 52 -2.11 -15.77 4.44
N PRO A 53 -1.22 -15.44 3.49
CA PRO A 53 -0.29 -16.41 2.93
C PRO A 53 0.54 -17.08 4.03
N ASP A 54 0.88 -18.35 3.83
CA ASP A 54 1.77 -19.14 4.70
C ASP A 54 1.27 -19.38 6.15
N LEU A 55 0.08 -18.90 6.51
CA LEU A 55 -0.56 -19.22 7.79
C LEU A 55 -1.48 -20.43 7.66
N GLU A 56 -1.25 -21.43 8.50
CA GLU A 56 -2.11 -22.61 8.61
C GLU A 56 -2.84 -22.60 9.95
N LYS A 57 -4.17 -22.76 9.91
CA LYS A 57 -4.98 -22.94 11.11
C LYS A 57 -4.74 -24.32 11.73
N THR A 58 -4.46 -24.32 13.02
CA THR A 58 -4.31 -25.52 13.85
C THR A 58 -5.27 -25.49 15.05
N ALA A 59 -5.32 -26.58 15.81
CA ALA A 59 -6.05 -26.64 17.08
C ALA A 59 -5.55 -25.62 18.13
N HIS A 60 -4.32 -25.13 17.99
CA HIS A 60 -3.66 -24.24 18.96
C HIS A 60 -3.42 -22.83 18.40
N GLY A 61 -4.21 -22.39 17.43
CA GLY A 61 -4.02 -21.11 16.75
C GLY A 61 -3.44 -21.28 15.36
N TYR A 62 -2.61 -20.33 14.92
CA TYR A 62 -1.98 -20.38 13.60
C TYR A 62 -0.52 -20.77 13.71
N LYS A 63 -0.02 -21.49 12.71
CA LYS A 63 1.41 -21.69 12.49
C LYS A 63 1.79 -21.08 11.13
N ASN A 64 3.02 -20.61 11.01
CA ASN A 64 3.55 -20.11 9.75
C ASN A 64 4.27 -21.21 8.95
N ALA A 65 4.84 -20.85 7.80
CA ALA A 65 5.57 -21.78 6.93
C ALA A 65 6.77 -22.49 7.61
N CYS A 66 7.35 -21.89 8.65
CA CYS A 66 8.44 -22.48 9.45
C CYS A 66 7.93 -23.50 10.47
N GLY A 67 6.61 -23.58 10.66
CA GLY A 67 5.98 -24.32 11.74
C GLY A 67 5.98 -23.58 13.08
N ASN A 68 6.43 -22.32 13.13
CA ASN A 68 6.39 -21.51 14.35
C ASN A 68 4.96 -21.06 14.63
N ARG A 69 4.57 -21.06 15.90
CA ARG A 69 3.25 -20.61 16.36
C ARG A 69 3.38 -19.23 16.97
N ASN A 70 3.27 -18.22 16.12
CA ASN A 70 3.54 -16.84 16.51
C ASN A 70 2.29 -16.09 16.94
N ARG A 71 2.54 -15.02 17.71
CA ARG A 71 1.52 -14.02 18.02
C ARG A 71 1.34 -13.12 16.80
N ILE A 72 0.45 -13.54 15.91
CA ILE A 72 0.10 -12.75 14.74
C ILE A 72 -0.56 -11.45 15.20
N GLY A 73 0.02 -10.31 14.80
CA GLY A 73 -0.56 -9.00 14.99
C GLY A 73 -1.66 -8.74 13.96
N VAL A 74 -2.75 -8.09 14.36
CA VAL A 74 -3.86 -7.70 13.48
C VAL A 74 -4.25 -6.27 13.76
N LEU A 75 -4.31 -5.47 12.70
CA LEU A 75 -4.75 -4.08 12.72
C LEU A 75 -5.84 -3.89 11.67
N HIS A 76 -7.02 -3.46 12.10
CA HIS A 76 -8.07 -2.98 11.19
C HIS A 76 -7.93 -1.48 11.03
N LEU A 77 -7.93 -1.00 9.78
CA LEU A 77 -7.81 0.42 9.49
C LEU A 77 -8.55 0.79 8.20
N ASP A 78 -8.75 2.09 8.03
CA ASP A 78 -9.27 2.66 6.80
C ASP A 78 -8.10 3.18 5.96
N LEU A 79 -7.94 2.65 4.75
CA LEU A 79 -6.97 3.11 3.75
C LEU A 79 -7.59 3.99 2.67
N GLY A 80 -8.87 4.34 2.81
CA GLY A 80 -9.62 5.15 1.85
C GLY A 80 -10.12 4.35 0.64
N GLY A 81 -10.95 5.01 -0.17
CA GLY A 81 -11.46 4.47 -1.44
C GLY A 81 -12.03 3.06 -1.32
N VAL A 82 -11.58 2.15 -2.19
CA VAL A 82 -12.01 0.74 -2.20
C VAL A 82 -11.41 -0.09 -1.06
N LEU A 83 -10.42 0.44 -0.34
CA LEU A 83 -9.77 -0.19 0.81
C LEU A 83 -10.28 0.35 2.15
N GLN A 84 -11.48 0.94 2.18
CA GLN A 84 -12.19 1.18 3.44
C GLN A 84 -12.44 -0.15 4.18
N GLY A 85 -11.97 -0.21 5.44
CA GLY A 85 -12.05 -1.42 6.27
C GLY A 85 -11.02 -2.48 5.91
N ALA A 86 -9.84 -2.08 5.45
CA ALA A 86 -8.70 -2.98 5.25
C ALA A 86 -8.21 -3.58 6.58
N THR A 87 -7.52 -4.71 6.48
CA THR A 87 -6.84 -5.34 7.60
C THR A 87 -5.38 -5.57 7.26
N VAL A 88 -4.51 -5.26 8.22
CA VAL A 88 -3.08 -5.57 8.15
C VAL A 88 -2.78 -6.65 9.16
N THR A 89 -2.03 -7.66 8.75
CA THR A 89 -1.53 -8.70 9.64
C THR A 89 -0.01 -8.69 9.67
N TYR A 90 0.58 -9.08 10.79
CA TYR A 90 2.02 -9.17 10.95
C TYR A 90 2.41 -10.46 11.67
N ASP A 91 3.20 -11.30 11.01
CA ASP A 91 3.91 -12.41 11.65
C ASP A 91 5.35 -11.97 11.96
N PRO A 92 5.77 -11.92 13.24
CA PRO A 92 7.12 -11.48 13.59
C PRO A 92 8.25 -12.40 13.11
N ASP A 93 7.98 -13.67 12.77
CA ASP A 93 9.03 -14.53 12.22
C ASP A 93 8.94 -14.60 10.70
N SER A 94 10.02 -14.18 10.03
CA SER A 94 10.18 -14.44 8.61
C SER A 94 10.86 -15.79 8.38
N CYS A 95 10.24 -16.63 7.55
CA CYS A 95 10.81 -17.93 7.19
C CYS A 95 11.87 -17.86 6.11
N TRP A 96 11.88 -16.75 5.39
CA TRP A 96 12.63 -16.59 4.16
C TRP A 96 13.81 -15.62 4.32
N GLY A 97 14.23 -15.35 5.56
CA GLY A 97 15.33 -14.42 5.85
C GLY A 97 15.02 -12.97 5.47
N GLN A 98 13.73 -12.66 5.32
CA GLN A 98 13.24 -11.32 5.02
C GLN A 98 13.52 -10.39 6.19
N THR A 99 13.68 -9.10 5.91
CA THR A 99 13.93 -8.14 6.97
C THR A 99 12.65 -7.73 7.68
N GLY A 100 12.64 -7.84 9.01
CA GLY A 100 11.43 -7.70 9.81
C GLY A 100 10.64 -9.00 9.86
N GLY A 101 9.32 -8.88 9.80
CA GLY A 101 8.38 -10.01 9.79
C GLY A 101 7.56 -10.02 8.50
N GLU A 102 6.70 -11.03 8.33
CA GLU A 102 5.81 -11.11 7.18
C GLU A 102 4.57 -10.24 7.41
N LEU A 103 4.41 -9.20 6.60
CA LEU A 103 3.27 -8.29 6.67
C LEU A 103 2.33 -8.55 5.48
N THR A 104 1.03 -8.60 5.75
CA THR A 104 -0.01 -8.78 4.73
C THR A 104 -1.04 -7.68 4.85
N VAL A 105 -1.41 -7.07 3.72
CA VAL A 105 -2.56 -6.16 3.64
C VAL A 105 -3.69 -6.87 2.91
N LEU A 106 -4.86 -6.89 3.53
CA LEU A 106 -6.08 -7.46 2.98
C LEU A 106 -7.16 -6.39 2.85
N ASP A 107 -7.94 -6.45 1.78
CA ASP A 107 -9.15 -5.63 1.66
C ASP A 107 -10.28 -6.14 2.58
N ARG A 108 -11.39 -5.41 2.63
CA ARG A 108 -12.57 -5.76 3.44
C ARG A 108 -13.22 -7.13 3.11
N ASN A 109 -12.87 -7.71 1.96
CA ASN A 109 -13.33 -9.02 1.51
C ASN A 109 -12.25 -10.09 1.72
N ASN A 110 -11.22 -9.80 2.53
CA ASN A 110 -10.07 -10.65 2.84
C ASN A 110 -9.25 -11.03 1.60
N ARG A 111 -9.27 -10.22 0.53
CA ARG A 111 -8.36 -10.41 -0.61
C ARG A 111 -7.02 -9.79 -0.27
N VAL A 112 -5.95 -10.57 -0.41
CA VAL A 112 -4.58 -10.07 -0.26
C VAL A 112 -4.29 -9.07 -1.38
N VAL A 113 -3.96 -7.84 -1.01
CA VAL A 113 -3.60 -6.76 -1.93
C VAL A 113 -2.11 -6.40 -1.87
N TRP A 114 -1.41 -6.89 -0.84
CA TRP A 114 0.03 -6.81 -0.68
C TRP A 114 0.50 -7.84 0.35
N HIS A 115 1.67 -8.44 0.13
CA HIS A 115 2.31 -9.37 1.06
C HIS A 115 3.82 -9.40 0.84
N ASN A 116 4.62 -9.10 1.86
CA ASN A 116 6.08 -9.23 1.85
C ASN A 116 6.68 -9.02 3.26
N GLY A 117 8.00 -9.15 3.36
CA GLY A 117 8.77 -8.75 4.53
C GLY A 117 8.76 -7.23 4.77
N ALA A 118 8.42 -6.82 5.99
CA ALA A 118 8.47 -5.43 6.45
C ALA A 118 8.63 -5.34 7.98
N VAL A 119 9.04 -4.18 8.48
CA VAL A 119 9.13 -3.87 9.91
C VAL A 119 7.94 -3.05 10.38
N ASP A 120 7.49 -2.12 9.55
CA ASP A 120 6.36 -1.23 9.82
C ASP A 120 5.48 -1.05 8.58
N ILE A 121 4.31 -0.49 8.83
CA ILE A 121 3.45 0.08 7.79
C ILE A 121 3.21 1.55 8.12
N THR A 122 3.46 2.40 7.13
CA THR A 122 3.30 3.84 7.21
C THR A 122 2.31 4.32 6.16
N ILE A 123 1.23 4.97 6.60
CA ILE A 123 0.20 5.55 5.74
C ILE A 123 0.66 6.95 5.32
N LEU A 124 0.67 7.21 4.01
CA LEU A 124 1.11 8.48 3.44
C LEU A 124 -0.08 9.36 3.04
N SER A 125 0.14 10.67 3.01
CA SER A 125 -0.90 11.65 2.66
C SER A 125 -1.34 11.59 1.20
N THR A 126 -0.50 11.04 0.33
CA THR A 126 -0.80 10.89 -1.10
C THR A 126 -1.77 9.76 -1.33
N THR A 127 -2.59 9.89 -2.37
CA THR A 127 -3.61 8.89 -2.71
C THR A 127 -3.63 8.62 -4.21
N GLN A 128 -4.05 7.41 -4.59
CA GLN A 128 -4.49 7.07 -5.94
C GLN A 128 -5.87 6.42 -5.85
N ASP A 129 -6.83 6.92 -6.64
CA ASP A 129 -8.23 6.47 -6.63
C ASP A 129 -8.88 6.53 -5.22
N GLY A 130 -8.46 7.52 -4.42
CA GLY A 130 -8.92 7.71 -3.05
C GLY A 130 -8.32 6.73 -2.03
N VAL A 131 -7.41 5.85 -2.44
CA VAL A 131 -6.66 4.92 -1.57
C VAL A 131 -5.31 5.54 -1.23
N HIS A 132 -4.92 5.53 0.05
CA HIS A 132 -3.63 6.04 0.51
C HIS A 132 -2.46 5.22 -0.03
N ASP A 133 -1.41 5.91 -0.47
CA ASP A 133 -0.10 5.30 -0.69
C ASP A 133 0.45 4.80 0.66
N LEU A 134 1.20 3.71 0.60
CA LEU A 134 1.82 3.08 1.76
C LEU A 134 3.33 3.09 1.64
N SER A 135 4.01 3.22 2.76
CA SER A 135 5.41 2.86 2.91
C SER A 135 5.49 1.65 3.82
N PHE A 136 6.29 0.65 3.42
CA PHE A 136 6.55 -0.53 4.24
C PHE A 136 8.01 -0.48 4.66
N GLY A 137 8.26 -0.13 5.92
CA GLY A 137 9.61 0.08 6.41
C GLY A 137 10.47 -1.17 6.28
N GLN A 138 11.69 -0.98 5.78
CA GLN A 138 12.78 -1.95 5.83
C GLN A 138 13.93 -1.33 6.63
N PRO A 139 14.76 -2.10 7.35
CA PRO A 139 15.93 -1.55 8.03
C PRO A 139 16.86 -0.81 7.08
N GLY A 140 17.15 0.44 7.40
CA GLY A 140 17.92 1.36 6.57
C GLY A 140 17.25 2.73 6.44
N SER A 141 17.80 3.60 5.59
CA SER A 141 17.35 4.98 5.39
C SER A 141 16.45 5.19 4.18
N THR A 142 16.08 4.12 3.47
CA THR A 142 15.21 4.19 2.28
C THR A 142 13.84 3.63 2.58
N GLN A 143 12.81 4.44 2.37
CA GLN A 143 11.41 4.03 2.53
C GLN A 143 10.80 3.75 1.16
N PRO A 144 10.42 2.49 0.84
CA PRO A 144 9.76 2.16 -0.40
C PRO A 144 8.30 2.59 -0.35
N VAL A 145 7.87 3.39 -1.32
CA VAL A 145 6.48 3.79 -1.48
C VAL A 145 5.78 2.86 -2.45
N TRP A 146 4.60 2.43 -2.05
CA TRP A 146 3.71 1.56 -2.79
C TRP A 146 2.41 2.31 -3.03
N ARG A 147 1.99 2.30 -4.29
CA ARG A 147 0.80 3.00 -4.76
C ARG A 147 -0.27 1.99 -5.14
N TRP A 148 -1.51 2.33 -4.82
CA TRP A 148 -2.67 1.54 -5.22
C TRP A 148 -2.80 1.48 -6.74
N ASP A 149 -2.97 0.28 -7.28
CA ASP A 149 -3.30 0.04 -8.68
C ASP A 149 -4.67 -0.64 -8.80
N GLY A 150 -5.71 0.17 -9.01
CA GLY A 150 -7.09 -0.28 -9.14
C GLY A 150 -7.31 -1.41 -10.17
N PRO A 151 -6.70 -1.35 -11.38
CA PRO A 151 -6.87 -2.40 -12.39
C PRO A 151 -6.42 -3.79 -11.95
N THR A 152 -5.30 -3.90 -11.21
CA THR A 152 -4.84 -5.21 -10.69
C THR A 152 -5.33 -5.49 -9.27
N HIS A 153 -5.98 -4.53 -8.62
CA HIS A 153 -6.45 -4.61 -7.24
C HIS A 153 -5.31 -4.93 -6.26
N GLN A 154 -4.14 -4.30 -6.47
CA GLN A 154 -2.93 -4.54 -5.68
C GLN A 154 -2.17 -3.24 -5.43
N TYR A 155 -1.34 -3.24 -4.38
CA TYR A 155 -0.29 -2.23 -4.23
C TYR A 155 0.90 -2.57 -5.12
N LYS A 156 1.39 -1.58 -5.86
CA LYS A 156 2.59 -1.68 -6.70
C LYS A 156 3.67 -0.75 -6.23
N PHE A 157 4.92 -1.20 -6.31
CA PHE A 157 6.07 -0.37 -5.99
C PHE A 157 6.09 0.85 -6.92
N LEU A 158 6.22 2.03 -6.33
CA LEU A 158 6.27 3.30 -7.04
C LEU A 158 7.72 3.81 -7.11
N LYS A 159 8.32 4.09 -5.96
CA LYS A 159 9.68 4.60 -5.82
C LYS A 159 10.16 4.47 -4.37
N THR A 160 11.47 4.56 -4.16
CA THR A 160 12.04 4.81 -2.84
C THR A 160 12.25 6.31 -2.63
N PHE A 161 12.19 6.76 -1.38
CA PHE A 161 12.70 8.08 -0.99
C PHE A 161 13.63 7.94 0.21
N GLN A 162 14.54 8.91 0.34
CA GLN A 162 15.29 9.12 1.57
C GLN A 162 14.49 10.10 2.44
N GLY A 163 14.21 9.70 3.68
CA GLY A 163 13.63 10.58 4.68
C GLY A 163 14.63 11.61 5.18
#